data_AF-A0A9D7IF97-F1
#
_entry.id   AF-A0A9D7IF97-F1
#
_cell.length_a   1.000
_cell.length_b   1.000
_cell.length_c   1.000
_cell.angle_alpha   90.00
_cell.angle_beta   90.00
_cell.angle_gamma   90.00
#
_symmetry.space_group_name_H-M   'P 1'
#
loop_
_entity.id
_entity.type
_entity.pdbx_description
1 polymer ?
#
loop_
_entity_poly.entity_id
_entity_poly.type
_entity_poly.pdbx_seq_one_letter_code
_entity_poly.pdbx_strand_id
1 'polypeptide(L)'
;MDSRAIRNSFLEFFEKKAHRRVPSDSLIPSNDPTLLFTSAGMVQFKDNFLGRSPDPMKRATTCQKCFRTTDIGNVGYTARHHTFFEMLGNFSFGDYFKQEAITWGWEYVTTILELDPARLYPTIFENDDEAFSIWEKEIGIPGDRIQRKGRDDNFWGPVGGSGPCGPCSEILYDQGPHIADPDDRFLEIWNLVFVQFDAQPGQEPHEYPETARKSIDTGAGLERIAAVMARVDTNFETDLFQPYIGHLEEISGKGFQADHETTCAMRVVADHVRAATFAIADKVVPSNVGRGYVLRRIMRRAILHGGRLGLDQGFFAAMVPLVVETMKDIYPDLVAASEGVRKVVSAEEEAFHRTLARGSAILDEKILGDLGGPDCLSVKKPFACMILMASRWSSPWKFYPKKGFPAVRMISMSRWKISAFAPKRPGKAPACRPWPMPKESRPFPPANLWVMTISNVNARCFTSSMVFHG
;
A
#
# COMPACT_ATOMS: atom_id res chain seq x y z
N MET A 1 -13.39 15.96 15.86
CA MET A 1 -12.17 16.73 15.52
C MET A 1 -11.86 16.44 14.06
N ASP A 2 -11.58 17.45 13.23
CA ASP A 2 -11.21 17.24 11.81
C ASP A 2 -9.73 16.84 11.66
N SER A 3 -9.32 16.40 10.46
CA SER A 3 -7.95 15.91 10.24
C SER A 3 -6.88 16.98 10.47
N ARG A 4 -7.19 18.25 10.25
CA ARG A 4 -6.28 19.39 10.48
C ARG A 4 -6.03 19.58 11.97
N ALA A 5 -7.10 19.59 12.77
CA ALA A 5 -7.03 19.68 14.21
C ALA A 5 -6.37 18.45 14.85
N ILE A 6 -6.61 17.25 14.32
CA ILE A 6 -5.92 16.02 14.78
C ILE A 6 -4.41 16.16 14.53
N ARG A 7 -3.98 16.53 13.32
CA ARG A 7 -2.56 16.73 13.00
C ARG A 7 -1.89 17.77 13.91
N ASN A 8 -2.52 18.92 14.08
CA ASN A 8 -1.96 20.00 14.89
C ASN A 8 -1.90 19.62 16.37
N SER A 9 -2.99 19.06 16.92
CA SER A 9 -3.04 18.64 18.32
C SER A 9 -1.98 17.58 18.64
N PHE A 10 -1.74 16.63 17.73
CA PHE A 10 -0.69 15.61 17.90
C PHE A 10 0.70 16.24 18.00
N LEU A 11 1.05 17.09 17.04
CA LEU A 11 2.36 17.72 16.99
C LEU A 11 2.60 18.65 18.19
N GLU A 12 1.59 19.44 18.57
CA GLU A 12 1.64 20.32 19.74
C GLU A 12 1.73 19.55 21.05
N PHE A 13 1.03 18.41 21.16
CA PHE A 13 1.10 17.54 22.34
C PHE A 13 2.52 17.05 22.57
N PHE A 14 3.21 16.56 21.53
CA PHE A 14 4.58 16.08 21.68
C PHE A 14 5.62 17.19 21.81
N GLU A 15 5.40 18.37 21.22
CA GLU A 15 6.23 19.56 21.50
C GLU A 15 6.19 19.95 22.97
N LYS A 16 5.01 19.90 23.61
CA LYS A 16 4.88 20.12 25.07
C LYS A 16 5.63 19.07 25.90
N LYS A 17 5.89 17.89 25.34
CA LYS A 17 6.76 16.83 25.91
C LYS A 17 8.22 16.94 25.44
N ALA A 18 8.63 18.13 24.98
CA ALA A 18 9.98 18.47 24.52
C ALA A 18 10.47 17.70 23.27
N HIS A 19 9.55 17.29 22.38
CA HIS A 19 9.93 16.81 21.05
C HIS A 19 10.17 17.97 20.10
N ARG A 20 11.20 17.87 19.27
CA ARG A 20 11.39 18.79 18.16
C ARG A 20 10.40 18.44 17.05
N ARG A 21 9.53 19.37 16.64
CA ARG A 21 8.73 19.21 15.43
C ARG A 21 9.65 19.26 14.20
N VAL A 22 9.66 18.20 13.42
CA VAL A 22 10.45 18.11 12.18
C VAL A 22 9.47 18.04 10.99
N PRO A 23 9.73 18.77 9.89
CA PRO A 23 8.91 18.67 8.69
C PRO A 23 8.86 17.24 8.13
N SER A 24 7.81 16.91 7.38
CA SER A 24 7.78 15.67 6.60
C SER A 24 8.93 15.66 5.59
N ASP A 25 9.66 14.55 5.50
CA ASP A 25 10.62 14.32 4.43
C ASP A 25 9.90 13.97 3.11
N SER A 26 10.66 13.95 2.03
CA SER A 26 10.26 13.50 0.69
C SER A 26 9.75 12.05 0.70
N LEU A 27 8.85 11.74 -0.23
CA LEU A 27 8.49 10.35 -0.55
C LEU A 27 9.65 9.57 -1.17
N ILE A 28 10.71 10.25 -1.64
CA ILE A 28 11.94 9.63 -2.12
C ILE A 28 12.97 9.68 -0.97
N PRO A 29 13.29 8.55 -0.34
CA PRO A 29 14.30 8.52 0.72
C PRO A 29 15.67 8.88 0.15
N SER A 30 16.32 9.87 0.75
CA SER A 30 17.64 10.36 0.34
C SER A 30 18.78 9.49 0.87
N ASN A 31 18.56 8.85 2.01
CA ASN A 31 19.54 8.10 2.80
C ASN A 31 19.40 6.57 2.70
N ASP A 32 18.42 6.06 1.95
CA ASP A 32 18.22 4.61 1.80
C ASP A 32 17.94 4.19 0.34
N PRO A 33 18.95 3.64 -0.38
CA PRO A 33 18.77 3.20 -1.75
C PRO A 33 17.96 1.90 -1.89
N THR A 34 17.70 1.18 -0.78
CA THR A 34 16.93 -0.08 -0.79
C THR A 34 15.42 0.17 -0.82
N LEU A 35 14.98 1.35 -0.35
CA LEU A 35 13.57 1.72 -0.28
C LEU A 35 13.08 2.43 -1.54
N LEU A 36 11.98 1.92 -2.10
CA LEU A 36 11.32 2.57 -3.23
C LEU A 36 10.62 3.86 -2.82
N PHE A 37 9.97 3.91 -1.66
CA PHE A 37 9.34 5.11 -1.17
C PHE A 37 9.43 5.15 0.36
N THR A 38 9.30 6.35 0.93
CA THR A 38 9.15 6.56 2.37
C THR A 38 7.83 5.93 2.84
N SER A 39 7.90 4.77 3.51
CA SER A 39 6.73 3.99 3.93
C SER A 39 6.30 4.23 5.38
N ALA A 40 7.13 4.92 6.18
CA ALA A 40 6.92 5.20 7.59
C ALA A 40 7.65 6.48 8.03
N GLY A 41 7.23 7.04 9.18
CA GLY A 41 7.81 8.24 9.80
C GLY A 41 9.30 8.12 10.14
N MET A 42 9.74 6.94 10.58
CA MET A 42 11.12 6.68 11.02
C MET A 42 12.19 6.76 9.94
N VAL A 43 11.82 6.68 8.65
CA VAL A 43 12.79 6.52 7.55
C VAL A 43 13.79 7.68 7.50
N GLN A 44 13.31 8.91 7.68
CA GLN A 44 14.17 10.11 7.75
C GLN A 44 15.06 10.13 9.01
N PHE A 45 14.75 9.32 10.01
CA PHE A 45 15.47 9.25 11.29
C PHE A 45 16.34 7.99 11.42
N LYS A 46 16.49 7.18 10.36
CA LYS A 46 17.28 5.94 10.40
C LYS A 46 18.70 6.18 10.98
N ASP A 47 19.35 7.25 10.57
CA ASP A 47 20.69 7.60 11.09
C ASP A 47 20.66 8.09 12.55
N ASN A 48 19.57 8.68 13.02
CA ASN A 48 19.42 9.02 14.45
C ASN A 48 19.29 7.74 15.30
N PHE A 49 18.47 6.78 14.85
CA PHE A 49 18.35 5.46 15.50
C PHE A 49 19.69 4.71 15.56
N LEU A 50 20.49 4.80 14.50
CA LEU A 50 21.82 4.18 14.42
C LEU A 50 22.93 4.98 15.11
N GLY A 51 22.64 6.17 15.64
CA GLY A 51 23.63 7.06 16.26
C GLY A 51 24.66 7.65 15.30
N ARG A 52 24.32 7.73 14.01
CA ARG A 52 25.17 8.20 12.89
C ARG A 52 24.75 9.57 12.35
N SER A 53 23.64 10.14 12.87
CA SER A 53 23.11 11.42 12.41
C SER A 53 24.10 12.57 12.62
N PRO A 54 24.30 13.46 11.63
CA PRO A 54 25.07 14.68 11.80
C PRO A 54 24.38 15.74 12.67
N ASP A 55 23.06 15.67 12.81
CA ASP A 55 22.25 16.48 13.74
C ASP A 55 21.59 15.52 14.75
N PRO A 56 22.29 15.13 15.82
CA PRO A 56 21.78 14.17 16.78
C PRO A 56 20.65 14.80 17.61
N MET A 57 19.45 14.28 17.45
CA MET A 57 18.29 14.65 18.26
C MET A 57 18.10 13.64 19.39
N LYS A 58 17.43 14.07 20.47
CA LYS A 58 16.94 13.15 21.52
C LYS A 58 15.50 12.74 21.29
N ARG A 59 14.67 13.69 20.84
CA ARG A 59 13.22 13.55 20.67
C ARG A 59 12.76 14.29 19.43
N ALA A 60 11.89 13.68 18.62
CA ALA A 60 11.30 14.32 17.46
C ALA A 60 9.82 13.96 17.29
N THR A 61 9.04 14.82 16.65
CA THR A 61 7.67 14.50 16.23
C THR A 61 7.39 15.01 14.82
N THR A 62 6.64 14.24 14.03
CA THR A 62 6.35 14.55 12.62
C THR A 62 4.96 14.11 12.20
N CYS A 63 4.50 14.69 11.08
CA CYS A 63 3.39 14.17 10.28
C CYS A 63 3.96 13.83 8.89
N GLN A 64 4.44 12.60 8.74
CA GLN A 64 5.17 12.15 7.57
C GLN A 64 4.21 11.73 6.44
N LYS A 65 4.46 12.25 5.23
CA LYS A 65 3.89 11.70 3.99
C LYS A 65 4.42 10.28 3.78
N CYS A 66 3.55 9.29 3.69
CA CYS A 66 3.92 7.91 3.48
C CYS A 66 3.35 7.35 2.17
N PHE A 67 4.10 6.44 1.55
CA PHE A 67 3.66 5.71 0.35
C PHE A 67 3.93 4.21 0.52
N ARG A 68 2.86 3.39 0.55
CA ARG A 68 2.96 1.94 0.72
C ARG A 68 2.62 1.20 -0.57
N THR A 69 3.62 0.54 -1.14
CA THR A 69 3.46 -0.28 -2.35
C THR A 69 2.78 -1.61 -2.08
N THR A 70 2.93 -2.15 -0.86
CA THR A 70 2.33 -3.40 -0.40
C THR A 70 0.81 -3.34 -0.39
N ASP A 71 0.25 -2.16 -0.10
CA ASP A 71 -1.16 -1.99 0.20
C ASP A 71 -1.97 -1.65 -1.06
N ILE A 72 -1.30 -1.37 -2.19
CA ILE A 72 -1.93 -1.02 -3.47
C ILE A 72 -3.03 -2.03 -3.85
N GLY A 73 -2.82 -3.33 -3.58
CA GLY A 73 -3.81 -4.37 -3.85
C GLY A 73 -5.11 -4.24 -3.03
N ASN A 74 -5.03 -3.67 -1.83
CA ASN A 74 -6.14 -3.55 -0.87
C ASN A 74 -6.92 -2.24 -1.04
N VAL A 75 -6.30 -1.21 -1.62
CA VAL A 75 -6.93 0.09 -1.88
C VAL A 75 -8.19 -0.09 -2.71
N GLY A 76 -9.30 0.50 -2.25
CA GLY A 76 -10.61 0.42 -2.88
C GLY A 76 -11.48 -0.72 -2.37
N TYR A 77 -10.87 -1.85 -2.01
CA TYR A 77 -11.58 -3.03 -1.51
C TYR A 77 -11.81 -2.98 0.00
N THR A 78 -10.86 -2.41 0.73
CA THR A 78 -10.96 -2.27 2.19
C THR A 78 -11.29 -0.85 2.60
N ALA A 79 -11.77 -0.67 3.83
CA ALA A 79 -12.14 0.63 4.37
C ALA A 79 -10.96 1.52 4.82
N ARG A 80 -9.75 0.92 4.99
CA ARG A 80 -8.63 1.53 5.73
C ARG A 80 -7.29 1.63 4.99
N HIS A 81 -7.13 0.92 3.85
CA HIS A 81 -5.84 0.87 3.15
C HIS A 81 -5.74 1.95 2.08
N HIS A 82 -4.57 2.58 2.05
CA HIS A 82 -4.23 3.67 1.15
C HIS A 82 -2.87 3.42 0.50
N THR A 83 -2.67 3.96 -0.70
CA THR A 83 -1.33 4.02 -1.29
C THR A 83 -0.56 5.17 -0.66
N PHE A 84 -1.20 6.32 -0.51
CA PHE A 84 -0.66 7.51 0.13
C PHE A 84 -1.47 7.84 1.38
N PHE A 85 -0.77 8.07 2.49
CA PHE A 85 -1.39 8.43 3.76
C PHE A 85 -0.41 9.25 4.61
N GLU A 86 -0.91 9.83 5.69
CA GLU A 86 -0.09 10.58 6.63
C GLU A 86 0.10 9.79 7.92
N MET A 87 1.35 9.69 8.36
CA MET A 87 1.73 9.02 9.59
C MET A 87 2.17 10.05 10.63
N LEU A 88 1.40 10.16 11.70
CA LEU A 88 1.76 10.92 12.89
C LEU A 88 2.73 10.08 13.73
N GLY A 89 3.87 10.64 14.13
CA GLY A 89 4.87 9.90 14.88
C GLY A 89 5.57 10.72 15.95
N ASN A 90 5.92 10.05 17.05
CA ASN A 90 6.85 10.55 18.06
C ASN A 90 8.03 9.59 18.16
N PHE A 91 9.23 10.16 18.24
CA PHE A 91 10.48 9.42 18.15
C PHE A 91 11.37 9.76 19.34
N SER A 92 12.04 8.75 19.87
CA SER A 92 13.03 8.84 20.95
C SER A 92 14.32 8.19 20.49
N PHE A 93 15.45 8.88 20.64
CA PHE A 93 16.75 8.39 20.19
C PHE A 93 17.69 8.19 21.40
N GLY A 94 17.47 7.11 22.15
CA GLY A 94 18.23 6.86 23.38
C GLY A 94 17.87 7.79 24.54
N ASP A 95 16.61 8.19 24.66
CA ASP A 95 16.14 9.12 25.70
C ASP A 95 15.06 8.49 26.60
N TYR A 96 13.79 8.50 26.21
CA TYR A 96 12.71 7.74 26.88
C TYR A 96 12.42 6.41 26.17
N PHE A 97 11.75 5.48 26.84
CA PHE A 97 11.45 4.15 26.29
C PHE A 97 9.98 3.74 26.52
N LYS A 98 9.70 2.47 26.83
CA LYS A 98 8.34 1.89 26.85
C LYS A 98 7.38 2.64 27.76
N GLN A 99 7.81 2.98 28.98
CA GLN A 99 6.96 3.61 29.99
C GLN A 99 6.35 4.92 29.47
N GLU A 100 7.20 5.86 29.03
CA GLU A 100 6.72 7.13 28.51
C GLU A 100 6.00 6.98 27.16
N ALA A 101 6.46 6.07 26.29
CA ALA A 101 5.82 5.83 25.00
C ALA A 101 4.36 5.36 25.17
N ILE A 102 4.13 4.39 26.05
CA ILE A 102 2.79 3.87 26.37
C ILE A 102 1.97 4.94 27.09
N THR A 103 2.54 5.59 28.11
CA THR A 103 1.83 6.60 28.92
C THR A 103 1.38 7.79 28.06
N TRP A 104 2.26 8.34 27.22
CA TRP A 104 1.90 9.48 26.37
C TRP A 104 1.00 9.08 25.20
N GLY A 105 1.18 7.87 24.65
CA GLY A 105 0.25 7.33 23.66
C GLY A 105 -1.16 7.22 24.23
N TRP A 106 -1.29 6.67 25.43
CA TRP A 106 -2.55 6.55 26.16
C TRP A 106 -3.16 7.91 26.54
N GLU A 107 -2.35 8.82 27.08
CA GLU A 107 -2.76 10.19 27.43
C GLU A 107 -3.33 10.90 26.19
N TYR A 108 -2.68 10.81 25.04
CA TYR A 108 -3.17 11.44 23.82
C TYR A 108 -4.51 10.87 23.36
N VAL A 109 -4.66 9.54 23.29
CA VAL A 109 -5.91 8.94 22.79
C VAL A 109 -7.09 9.13 23.76
N THR A 110 -6.86 9.13 25.07
CA THR A 110 -7.95 9.24 26.06
C THR A 110 -8.23 10.66 26.52
N THR A 111 -7.23 11.54 26.56
CA THR A 111 -7.36 12.90 27.11
C THR A 111 -7.45 13.95 26.00
N ILE A 112 -6.68 13.81 24.91
CA ILE A 112 -6.67 14.81 23.82
C ILE A 112 -7.72 14.47 22.76
N LEU A 113 -7.78 13.21 22.35
CA LEU A 113 -8.81 12.73 21.41
C LEU A 113 -10.13 12.37 22.13
N GLU A 114 -10.12 12.27 23.46
CA GLU A 114 -11.30 11.93 24.27
C GLU A 114 -11.97 10.61 23.83
N LEU A 115 -11.18 9.65 23.35
CA LEU A 115 -11.70 8.32 23.03
C LEU A 115 -12.05 7.55 24.30
N ASP A 116 -13.17 6.84 24.26
CA ASP A 116 -13.64 6.01 25.36
C ASP A 116 -12.62 4.89 25.67
N PRO A 117 -12.00 4.88 26.87
CA PRO A 117 -11.09 3.82 27.30
C PRO A 117 -11.69 2.41 27.23
N ALA A 118 -13.01 2.26 27.35
CA ALA A 118 -13.70 0.98 27.23
C ALA A 118 -13.64 0.39 25.81
N ARG A 119 -13.31 1.21 24.80
CA ARG A 119 -13.20 0.79 23.39
C ARG A 119 -11.76 0.59 22.94
N LEU A 120 -10.77 0.85 23.79
CA LEU A 120 -9.35 0.73 23.45
C LEU A 120 -8.77 -0.61 23.91
N TYR A 121 -8.05 -1.29 23.03
CA TYR A 121 -7.47 -2.60 23.31
C TYR A 121 -5.98 -2.59 22.93
N PRO A 122 -5.06 -2.67 23.91
CA PRO A 122 -3.65 -2.77 23.60
C PRO A 122 -3.28 -4.20 23.18
N THR A 123 -2.38 -4.31 22.20
CA THR A 123 -1.66 -5.54 21.86
C THR A 123 -0.21 -5.43 22.28
N ILE A 124 0.45 -6.54 22.56
CA ILE A 124 1.88 -6.61 22.87
C ILE A 124 2.52 -7.83 22.21
N PHE A 125 3.83 -7.81 22.05
CA PHE A 125 4.58 -8.99 21.65
C PHE A 125 4.50 -10.07 22.74
N GLU A 126 4.33 -11.32 22.33
CA GLU A 126 4.06 -12.46 23.22
C GLU A 126 5.02 -12.59 24.42
N ASN A 127 6.28 -12.20 24.24
CA ASN A 127 7.34 -12.27 25.24
C ASN A 127 7.71 -10.91 25.89
N ASP A 128 6.90 -9.86 25.69
CA ASP A 128 7.16 -8.51 26.23
C ASP A 128 6.39 -8.25 27.55
N ASP A 129 6.84 -8.89 28.63
CA ASP A 129 6.24 -8.73 29.97
C ASP A 129 6.40 -7.32 30.55
N GLU A 130 7.40 -6.57 30.09
CA GLU A 130 7.61 -5.17 30.48
C GLU A 130 6.46 -4.30 29.95
N ALA A 131 6.13 -4.42 28.66
CA ALA A 131 4.99 -3.72 28.07
C ALA A 131 3.66 -4.16 28.71
N PHE A 132 3.49 -5.47 28.99
CA PHE A 132 2.31 -5.98 29.70
C PHE A 132 2.14 -5.29 31.06
N SER A 133 3.21 -5.25 31.87
CA SER A 133 3.16 -4.68 33.22
C SER A 133 2.88 -3.18 33.20
N ILE A 134 3.35 -2.43 32.21
CA ILE A 134 3.05 -1.00 32.08
C ILE A 134 1.55 -0.81 31.78
N TRP A 135 1.02 -1.54 30.79
CA TRP A 135 -0.41 -1.47 30.46
C TRP A 135 -1.31 -1.88 31.63
N GLU A 136 -0.96 -2.95 32.33
CA GLU A 136 -1.76 -3.48 33.43
C GLU A 136 -1.70 -2.60 34.68
N LYS A 137 -0.48 -2.25 35.14
CA LYS A 137 -0.29 -1.64 36.46
C LYS A 137 -0.24 -0.13 36.43
N GLU A 138 0.35 0.46 35.39
CA GLU A 138 0.51 1.91 35.31
C GLU A 138 -0.67 2.56 34.61
N ILE A 139 -1.11 1.99 33.49
CA ILE A 139 -2.29 2.48 32.78
C ILE A 139 -3.60 1.99 33.41
N GLY A 140 -3.59 0.79 34.00
CA GLY A 140 -4.77 0.21 34.66
C GLY A 140 -5.69 -0.56 33.72
N ILE A 141 -5.18 -1.07 32.59
CA ILE A 141 -5.96 -1.91 31.68
C ILE A 141 -6.07 -3.32 32.28
N PRO A 142 -7.29 -3.87 32.41
CA PRO A 142 -7.46 -5.27 32.82
C PRO A 142 -6.66 -6.22 31.92
N GLY A 143 -5.92 -7.16 32.52
CA GLY A 143 -5.03 -8.05 31.79
C GLY A 143 -5.70 -8.89 30.70
N ASP A 144 -6.99 -9.19 30.84
CA ASP A 144 -7.81 -9.90 29.84
C ASP A 144 -8.14 -9.07 28.59
N ARG A 145 -7.93 -7.74 28.65
CA ARG A 145 -8.05 -6.83 27.50
C ARG A 145 -6.71 -6.53 26.83
N ILE A 146 -5.60 -7.00 27.38
CA ILE A 146 -4.25 -6.86 26.80
C ILE A 146 -3.95 -8.13 26.00
N GLN A 147 -3.89 -8.00 24.67
CA GLN A 147 -3.70 -9.15 23.79
C GLN A 147 -2.22 -9.41 23.52
N ARG A 148 -1.74 -10.60 23.84
CA ARG A 148 -0.41 -11.07 23.41
C ARG A 148 -0.50 -11.63 22.00
N LYS A 149 0.29 -11.09 21.07
CA LYS A 149 0.39 -11.62 19.71
C LYS A 149 1.82 -12.00 19.34
N GLY A 150 1.90 -12.84 18.31
CA GLY A 150 3.17 -13.34 17.79
C GLY A 150 3.93 -12.30 16.97
N ARG A 151 4.98 -12.80 16.32
CA ARG A 151 5.92 -11.99 15.53
C ARG A 151 5.26 -11.25 14.36
N ASP A 152 4.32 -11.89 13.68
CA ASP A 152 3.72 -11.32 12.46
C ASP A 152 2.89 -10.06 12.74
N ASP A 153 2.43 -9.90 13.98
CA ASP A 153 1.64 -8.74 14.42
C ASP A 153 2.47 -7.75 15.25
N ASN A 154 3.18 -8.22 16.28
CA ASN A 154 3.78 -7.37 17.30
C ASN A 154 5.32 -7.35 17.28
N PHE A 155 5.93 -7.66 16.13
CA PHE A 155 7.36 -7.43 15.90
C PHE A 155 7.57 -6.63 14.63
N TRP A 156 8.04 -5.38 14.79
CA TRP A 156 8.17 -4.46 13.67
C TRP A 156 9.58 -4.48 13.07
N GLY A 157 9.64 -4.58 11.74
CA GLY A 157 10.84 -4.40 10.94
C GLY A 157 11.67 -5.68 10.69
N PRO A 158 12.83 -5.52 10.01
CA PRO A 158 13.39 -4.26 9.52
C PRO A 158 12.70 -3.72 8.27
N VAL A 159 12.66 -2.39 8.14
CA VAL A 159 12.26 -1.72 6.90
C VAL A 159 13.40 -1.84 5.88
N GLY A 160 13.11 -2.46 4.72
CA GLY A 160 14.09 -2.63 3.64
C GLY A 160 15.01 -3.85 3.75
N GLY A 161 14.72 -4.79 4.66
CA GLY A 161 15.47 -6.06 4.81
C GLY A 161 16.67 -6.00 5.74
N SER A 162 17.04 -4.82 6.24
CA SER A 162 18.01 -4.63 7.32
C SER A 162 17.83 -3.26 7.98
N GLY A 163 18.16 -3.13 9.26
CA GLY A 163 18.09 -1.88 10.01
C GLY A 163 17.38 -2.01 11.37
N PRO A 164 17.08 -0.87 12.02
CA PRO A 164 16.44 -0.84 13.32
C PRO A 164 15.08 -1.55 13.33
N CYS A 165 14.85 -2.39 14.34
CA CYS A 165 13.64 -3.19 14.53
C CYS A 165 13.41 -3.50 16.02
N GLY A 166 12.25 -4.07 16.36
CA GLY A 166 11.95 -4.44 17.73
C GLY A 166 10.52 -4.91 17.96
N PRO A 167 10.20 -5.40 19.17
CA PRO A 167 8.82 -5.67 19.57
C PRO A 167 8.03 -4.36 19.55
N CYS A 168 6.72 -4.46 19.35
CA CYS A 168 5.84 -3.31 19.37
C CYS A 168 4.56 -3.59 20.14
N SER A 169 3.87 -2.51 20.51
CA SER A 169 2.56 -2.52 21.13
C SER A 169 1.62 -1.66 20.31
N GLU A 170 0.47 -2.19 19.91
CA GLU A 170 -0.51 -1.44 19.14
C GLU A 170 -1.69 -1.04 20.03
N ILE A 171 -2.30 0.11 19.74
CA ILE A 171 -3.57 0.53 20.31
C ILE A 171 -4.63 0.28 19.25
N LEU A 172 -5.53 -0.68 19.53
CA LEU A 172 -6.69 -0.97 18.70
C LEU A 172 -7.91 -0.22 19.25
N TYR A 173 -8.79 0.22 18.36
CA TYR A 173 -10.08 0.81 18.69
C TYR A 173 -11.21 -0.11 18.21
N ASP A 174 -12.06 -0.55 19.14
CA ASP A 174 -13.28 -1.30 18.83
C ASP A 174 -14.30 -0.36 18.18
N GLN A 175 -14.45 -0.43 16.86
CA GLN A 175 -15.38 0.36 16.07
C GLN A 175 -16.85 -0.01 16.33
N GLY A 176 -17.12 -1.17 16.93
CA GLY A 176 -18.45 -1.61 17.34
C GLY A 176 -18.91 -2.89 16.63
N PRO A 177 -19.93 -3.57 17.18
CA PRO A 177 -20.39 -4.86 16.68
C PRO A 177 -21.10 -4.80 15.32
N HIS A 178 -21.39 -3.60 14.79
CA HIS A 178 -21.96 -3.44 13.45
C HIS A 178 -20.94 -3.76 12.34
N ILE A 179 -19.64 -3.71 12.65
CA ILE A 179 -18.58 -4.21 11.76
C ILE A 179 -18.40 -5.70 12.01
N ALA A 180 -18.79 -6.50 11.01
CA ALA A 180 -18.86 -7.96 11.14
C ALA A 180 -17.48 -8.64 11.14
N ASP A 181 -16.52 -8.13 10.37
CA ASP A 181 -15.16 -8.65 10.31
C ASP A 181 -14.39 -8.19 11.56
N PRO A 182 -13.89 -9.10 12.42
CA PRO A 182 -13.11 -8.74 13.59
C PRO A 182 -11.87 -7.88 13.29
N ASP A 183 -11.20 -8.13 12.16
CA ASP A 183 -9.99 -7.39 11.77
C ASP A 183 -10.29 -5.96 11.34
N ASP A 184 -11.51 -5.72 10.86
CA ASP A 184 -12.01 -4.38 10.55
C ASP A 184 -12.62 -3.73 11.79
N ARG A 185 -13.23 -4.51 12.69
CA ARG A 185 -13.83 -4.01 13.93
C ARG A 185 -12.79 -3.47 14.90
N PHE A 186 -11.71 -4.22 15.15
CA PHE A 186 -10.63 -3.78 16.03
C PHE A 186 -9.55 -3.05 15.21
N LEU A 187 -9.81 -1.78 14.93
CA LEU A 187 -8.97 -0.97 14.06
C LEU A 187 -7.70 -0.53 14.79
N GLU A 188 -6.54 -0.91 14.27
CA GLU A 188 -5.24 -0.37 14.71
C GLU A 188 -5.17 1.14 14.39
N ILE A 189 -5.13 1.97 15.43
CA ILE A 189 -5.03 3.43 15.31
C ILE A 189 -3.61 3.95 15.57
N TRP A 190 -2.79 3.21 16.32
CA TRP A 190 -1.43 3.62 16.66
C TRP A 190 -0.54 2.41 16.97
N ASN A 191 0.65 2.36 16.38
CA ASN A 191 1.69 1.39 16.69
C ASN A 191 2.86 2.06 17.44
N LEU A 192 3.28 1.46 18.56
CA LEU A 192 4.39 1.88 19.42
C LEU A 192 5.52 0.85 19.32
N VAL A 193 6.56 1.14 18.54
CA VAL A 193 7.70 0.25 18.31
C VAL A 193 8.83 0.54 19.29
N PHE A 194 9.27 -0.50 19.98
CA PHE A 194 10.35 -0.47 20.96
C PHE A 194 11.65 -0.90 20.28
N VAL A 195 12.28 0.05 19.58
CA VAL A 195 13.48 -0.21 18.78
C VAL A 195 14.65 -0.58 19.70
N GLN A 196 15.08 -1.83 19.61
CA GLN A 196 16.14 -2.40 20.45
C GLN A 196 17.08 -3.36 19.71
N PHE A 197 16.80 -3.68 18.44
CA PHE A 197 17.64 -4.55 17.60
C PHE A 197 17.99 -3.88 16.27
N ASP A 198 19.13 -4.23 15.68
CA ASP A 198 19.54 -3.80 14.33
C ASP A 198 19.70 -5.01 13.41
N ALA A 199 18.64 -5.34 12.67
CA ALA A 199 18.62 -6.52 11.82
C ALA A 199 19.66 -6.41 10.70
N GLN A 200 20.51 -7.42 10.53
CA GLN A 200 21.48 -7.47 9.45
C GLN A 200 21.02 -8.38 8.31
N PRO A 201 21.46 -8.12 7.06
CA PRO A 201 21.14 -8.97 5.93
C PRO A 201 21.58 -10.42 6.17
N GLY A 202 20.65 -11.36 5.98
CA GLY A 202 20.95 -12.81 6.06
C GLY A 202 21.09 -13.37 7.47
N GLN A 203 20.80 -12.58 8.51
CA GLN A 203 20.69 -13.06 9.88
C GLN A 203 19.26 -13.47 10.20
N GLU A 204 19.15 -14.47 11.07
CA GLU A 204 17.88 -14.82 11.70
C GLU A 204 17.60 -13.88 12.89
N PRO A 205 16.34 -13.67 13.26
CA PRO A 205 15.98 -12.65 14.24
C PRO A 205 16.55 -12.79 15.64
N HIS A 206 16.84 -14.02 16.06
CA HIS A 206 17.47 -14.31 17.35
C HIS A 206 18.97 -13.96 17.34
N GLU A 207 19.54 -13.68 16.18
CA GLU A 207 20.94 -13.30 15.98
C GLU A 207 21.12 -11.79 15.83
N TYR A 208 20.02 -11.02 15.81
CA TYR A 208 20.10 -9.57 15.60
C TYR A 208 20.84 -8.91 16.76
N PRO A 209 21.88 -8.11 16.49
CA PRO A 209 22.56 -7.36 17.54
C PRO A 209 21.62 -6.34 18.15
N GLU A 210 21.76 -6.13 19.47
CA GLU A 210 21.08 -5.03 20.14
C GLU A 210 21.59 -3.69 19.63
N THR A 211 20.69 -2.70 19.54
CA THR A 211 21.10 -1.33 19.24
C THR A 211 21.89 -0.75 20.40
N ALA A 212 22.88 0.10 20.11
CA ALA A 212 23.66 0.78 21.15
C ALA A 212 22.79 1.65 22.09
N ARG A 213 21.59 2.03 21.63
CA ARG A 213 20.61 2.82 22.37
C ARG A 213 19.21 2.30 22.08
N LYS A 214 18.47 1.96 23.14
CA LYS A 214 17.04 1.69 23.08
C LYS A 214 16.30 2.96 22.68
N SER A 215 15.40 2.84 21.72
CA SER A 215 14.78 3.98 21.04
C SER A 215 13.29 3.72 20.82
N ILE A 216 12.53 4.78 20.54
CA ILE A 216 11.09 4.69 20.27
C ILE A 216 10.82 5.19 18.86
N ASP A 217 10.04 4.40 18.13
CA ASP A 217 9.40 4.77 16.88
C ASP A 217 7.90 4.57 17.05
N THR A 218 7.08 5.56 16.72
CA THR A 218 5.63 5.39 16.71
C THR A 218 5.04 5.83 15.38
N GLY A 219 3.93 5.18 15.02
CA GLY A 219 3.18 5.51 13.82
C GLY A 219 1.69 5.39 14.04
N ALA A 220 0.99 6.52 13.98
CA ALA A 220 -0.46 6.61 13.95
C ALA A 220 -0.94 7.06 12.57
N GLY A 221 -1.83 6.29 11.97
CA GLY A 221 -2.41 6.65 10.67
C GLY A 221 -3.45 7.74 10.84
N LEU A 222 -3.17 8.95 10.32
CA LEU A 222 -4.06 10.10 10.45
C LEU A 222 -5.45 9.79 9.90
N GLU A 223 -5.53 9.18 8.72
CA GLU A 223 -6.80 8.82 8.08
C GLU A 223 -7.66 7.88 8.93
N ARG A 224 -7.02 6.96 9.68
CA ARG A 224 -7.73 6.02 10.57
C ARG A 224 -8.25 6.74 11.81
N ILE A 225 -7.42 7.57 12.43
CA ILE A 225 -7.86 8.38 13.59
C ILE A 225 -8.99 9.33 13.16
N ALA A 226 -8.89 9.96 11.99
CA ALA A 226 -9.93 10.83 11.46
C ALA A 226 -11.26 10.08 11.28
N ALA A 227 -11.24 8.83 10.77
CA ALA A 227 -12.44 8.02 10.65
C ALA A 227 -13.09 7.73 12.02
N VAL A 228 -12.28 7.34 13.00
CA VAL A 228 -12.74 7.11 14.37
C VAL A 228 -13.34 8.38 14.99
N MET A 229 -12.66 9.52 14.85
CA MET A 229 -13.10 10.81 15.40
C MET A 229 -14.35 11.34 14.71
N ALA A 230 -14.52 11.05 13.42
CA ALA A 230 -15.72 11.39 12.65
C ALA A 230 -16.86 10.37 12.82
N ARG A 231 -16.59 9.23 13.47
CA ARG A 231 -17.54 8.11 13.68
C ARG A 231 -18.09 7.56 12.36
N VAL A 232 -17.21 7.39 11.39
CA VAL A 232 -17.53 6.80 10.07
C VAL A 232 -16.79 5.47 9.89
N ASP A 233 -17.39 4.54 9.14
CA ASP A 233 -16.88 3.17 9.00
C ASP A 233 -15.72 3.06 7.99
N THR A 234 -15.44 4.13 7.24
CA THR A 234 -14.32 4.14 6.30
C THR A 234 -13.57 5.47 6.28
N ASN A 235 -12.25 5.37 6.10
CA ASN A 235 -11.38 6.52 5.91
C ASN A 235 -11.85 7.45 4.78
N PHE A 236 -12.52 6.90 3.76
CA PHE A 236 -12.98 7.65 2.58
C PHE A 236 -14.19 8.56 2.84
N GLU A 237 -14.80 8.49 4.02
CA GLU A 237 -15.90 9.39 4.43
C GLU A 237 -15.40 10.58 5.28
N THR A 238 -14.11 10.64 5.58
CA THR A 238 -13.51 11.72 6.37
C THR A 238 -13.34 13.00 5.57
N ASP A 239 -13.11 14.12 6.26
CA ASP A 239 -12.79 15.42 5.65
C ASP A 239 -11.57 15.36 4.69
N LEU A 240 -10.67 14.38 4.88
CA LEU A 240 -9.54 14.13 3.98
C LEU A 240 -9.96 13.62 2.60
N PHE A 241 -11.15 13.02 2.47
CA PHE A 241 -11.58 12.37 1.22
C PHE A 241 -12.90 12.90 0.66
N GLN A 242 -13.75 13.48 1.50
CA GLN A 242 -15.03 14.08 1.09
C GLN A 242 -14.91 15.03 -0.13
N PRO A 243 -13.90 15.91 -0.23
CA PRO A 243 -13.75 16.76 -1.42
C PRO A 243 -13.59 15.96 -2.72
N TYR A 244 -12.80 14.88 -2.70
CA TYR A 244 -12.56 14.05 -3.87
C TYR A 244 -13.76 13.16 -4.20
N ILE A 245 -14.38 12.56 -3.18
CA ILE A 245 -15.55 11.70 -3.35
C ILE A 245 -16.72 12.53 -3.88
N GLY A 246 -17.04 13.67 -3.27
CA GLY A 246 -18.12 14.54 -3.72
C GLY A 246 -17.90 15.04 -5.15
N HIS A 247 -16.66 15.40 -5.52
CA HIS A 247 -16.36 15.75 -6.91
C HIS A 247 -16.56 14.56 -7.87
N LEU A 248 -16.17 13.34 -7.48
CA LEU A 248 -16.38 12.14 -8.29
C LEU A 248 -17.86 11.80 -8.45
N GLU A 249 -18.68 12.00 -7.41
CA GLU A 249 -20.13 11.85 -7.50
C GLU A 249 -20.73 12.85 -8.50
N GLU A 250 -20.30 14.12 -8.44
CA GLU A 250 -20.75 15.19 -9.34
C GLU A 250 -20.46 14.84 -10.81
N ILE A 251 -19.21 14.48 -11.13
CA ILE A 251 -18.81 14.25 -12.53
C ILE A 251 -19.24 12.88 -13.07
N SER A 252 -19.52 11.90 -12.21
CA SER A 252 -19.99 10.57 -12.63
C SER A 252 -21.52 10.43 -12.62
N GLY A 253 -22.24 11.27 -11.87
CA GLY A 253 -23.66 11.12 -11.60
C GLY A 253 -24.02 9.87 -10.76
N LYS A 254 -23.02 9.22 -10.15
CA LYS A 254 -23.21 8.03 -9.29
C LYS A 254 -22.99 8.42 -7.84
N GLY A 255 -23.75 7.81 -6.92
CA GLY A 255 -23.56 8.02 -5.48
C GLY A 255 -22.44 7.13 -4.92
N PHE A 256 -21.68 7.67 -3.97
CA PHE A 256 -20.79 6.90 -3.13
C PHE A 256 -21.60 5.93 -2.28
N GLN A 257 -21.11 4.69 -2.12
CA GLN A 257 -21.86 3.61 -1.45
C GLN A 257 -23.16 3.17 -2.14
N ALA A 258 -23.45 3.63 -3.37
CA ALA A 258 -24.60 3.13 -4.14
C ALA A 258 -24.49 1.63 -4.44
N ASP A 259 -23.29 1.16 -4.76
CA ASP A 259 -22.96 -0.25 -4.94
C ASP A 259 -21.45 -0.50 -4.71
N HIS A 260 -21.06 -1.77 -4.61
CA HIS A 260 -19.68 -2.16 -4.32
C HIS A 260 -18.68 -1.73 -5.41
N GLU A 261 -19.04 -1.82 -6.68
CA GLU A 261 -18.14 -1.50 -7.79
C GLU A 261 -17.90 0.01 -7.90
N THR A 262 -18.97 0.80 -7.80
CA THR A 262 -18.91 2.27 -7.80
C THR A 262 -18.10 2.76 -6.61
N THR A 263 -18.36 2.22 -5.42
CA THR A 263 -17.61 2.57 -4.20
C THR A 263 -16.13 2.25 -4.34
N CYS A 264 -15.81 1.04 -4.80
CA CYS A 264 -14.42 0.64 -5.03
C CYS A 264 -13.73 1.56 -6.03
N ALA A 265 -14.40 1.89 -7.15
CA ALA A 265 -13.84 2.78 -8.15
C ALA A 265 -13.58 4.20 -7.62
N MET A 266 -14.52 4.79 -6.89
CA MET A 266 -14.34 6.12 -6.29
C MET A 266 -13.20 6.12 -5.28
N ARG A 267 -13.12 5.11 -4.41
CA ARG A 267 -12.01 4.95 -3.45
C ARG A 267 -10.66 4.84 -4.14
N VAL A 268 -10.55 4.01 -5.18
CA VAL A 268 -9.30 3.85 -5.95
C VAL A 268 -8.87 5.17 -6.59
N VAL A 269 -9.80 5.88 -7.23
CA VAL A 269 -9.49 7.15 -7.90
C VAL A 269 -9.05 8.21 -6.87
N ALA A 270 -9.80 8.36 -5.78
CA ALA A 270 -9.50 9.34 -4.73
C ALA A 270 -8.15 9.10 -4.03
N ASP A 271 -7.80 7.84 -3.73
CA ASP A 271 -6.49 7.50 -3.17
C ASP A 271 -5.36 7.73 -4.18
N HIS A 272 -5.51 7.20 -5.40
CA HIS A 272 -4.42 7.19 -6.37
C HIS A 272 -4.14 8.58 -6.96
N VAL A 273 -5.11 9.49 -7.01
CA VAL A 273 -4.84 10.88 -7.41
C VAL A 273 -3.99 11.60 -6.37
N ARG A 274 -4.25 11.40 -5.07
CA ARG A 274 -3.39 11.92 -3.99
C ARG A 274 -1.97 11.34 -4.14
N ALA A 275 -1.87 10.02 -4.24
CA ALA A 275 -0.60 9.32 -4.35
C ALA A 275 0.24 9.75 -5.57
N ALA A 276 -0.38 9.88 -6.74
CA ALA A 276 0.29 10.33 -7.95
C ALA A 276 0.74 11.80 -7.83
N THR A 277 -0.11 12.66 -7.30
CA THR A 277 0.15 14.10 -7.13
C THR A 277 1.38 14.33 -6.25
N PHE A 278 1.43 13.70 -5.07
CA PHE A 278 2.58 13.83 -4.16
C PHE A 278 3.85 13.18 -4.73
N ALA A 279 3.75 12.01 -5.35
CA ALA A 279 4.93 11.35 -5.93
C ALA A 279 5.56 12.18 -7.06
N ILE A 280 4.74 12.82 -7.91
CA ILE A 280 5.24 13.68 -8.99
C ILE A 280 5.78 15.00 -8.43
N ALA A 281 5.16 15.57 -7.39
CA ALA A 281 5.67 16.75 -6.70
C ALA A 281 7.09 16.51 -6.15
N ASP A 282 7.32 15.32 -5.58
CA ASP A 282 8.62 14.82 -5.13
C ASP A 282 9.50 14.28 -6.28
N LYS A 283 9.22 14.68 -7.54
CA LYS A 283 10.01 14.46 -8.76
C LYS A 283 10.02 13.05 -9.33
N VAL A 284 9.08 12.18 -8.95
CA VAL A 284 8.91 10.89 -9.63
C VAL A 284 8.24 11.09 -10.99
N VAL A 285 8.82 10.51 -12.05
CA VAL A 285 8.28 10.55 -13.41
C VAL A 285 7.81 9.15 -13.83
N PRO A 286 6.62 9.00 -14.45
CA PRO A 286 6.14 7.72 -14.96
C PRO A 286 7.15 7.05 -15.91
N SER A 287 7.49 5.80 -15.65
CA SER A 287 8.47 5.04 -16.43
C SER A 287 8.17 3.53 -16.41
N ASN A 288 9.05 2.71 -17.00
CA ASN A 288 8.92 1.25 -16.99
C ASN A 288 9.82 0.56 -15.96
N VAL A 289 10.48 1.30 -15.07
CA VAL A 289 11.38 0.77 -14.04
C VAL A 289 11.21 1.49 -12.69
N GLY A 290 11.50 0.79 -11.60
CA GLY A 290 11.56 1.36 -10.24
C GLY A 290 10.32 2.16 -9.85
N ARG A 291 10.53 3.31 -9.20
CA ARG A 291 9.49 4.24 -8.71
C ARG A 291 8.56 4.69 -9.83
N GLY A 292 9.12 5.02 -11.00
CA GLY A 292 8.33 5.46 -12.15
C GLY A 292 7.37 4.39 -12.67
N TYR A 293 7.72 3.10 -12.56
CA TYR A 293 6.80 2.01 -12.90
C TYR A 293 5.65 1.88 -11.91
N VAL A 294 5.94 2.02 -10.62
CA VAL A 294 4.89 2.03 -9.58
C VAL A 294 3.93 3.19 -9.82
N LEU A 295 4.45 4.40 -10.03
CA LEU A 295 3.65 5.59 -10.36
C LEU A 295 2.77 5.36 -11.60
N ARG A 296 3.36 4.90 -12.70
CA ARG A 296 2.63 4.56 -13.93
C ARG A 296 1.50 3.56 -13.66
N ARG A 297 1.74 2.54 -12.83
CA ARG A 297 0.73 1.52 -12.51
C ARG A 297 -0.45 2.11 -11.74
N ILE A 298 -0.21 2.89 -10.70
CA ILE A 298 -1.30 3.47 -9.88
C ILE A 298 -2.12 4.48 -10.70
N MET A 299 -1.47 5.31 -11.52
CA MET A 299 -2.17 6.27 -12.39
C MET A 299 -3.08 5.53 -13.38
N ARG A 300 -2.56 4.52 -14.07
CA ARG A 300 -3.34 3.73 -15.03
C ARG A 300 -4.48 2.97 -14.37
N ARG A 301 -4.27 2.46 -13.15
CA ARG A 301 -5.33 1.84 -12.37
C ARG A 301 -6.43 2.84 -12.04
N ALA A 302 -6.09 4.05 -11.58
CA ALA A 302 -7.08 5.10 -11.32
C ALA A 302 -7.86 5.46 -12.59
N ILE A 303 -7.19 5.65 -13.72
CA ILE A 303 -7.81 5.96 -15.02
C ILE A 303 -8.78 4.84 -15.44
N LEU A 304 -8.40 3.56 -15.28
CA LEU A 304 -9.30 2.44 -15.55
C LEU A 304 -10.55 2.45 -14.67
N HIS A 305 -10.40 2.75 -13.37
CA HIS A 305 -11.55 2.84 -12.45
C HIS A 305 -12.42 4.07 -12.76
N GLY A 306 -11.84 5.20 -13.16
CA GLY A 306 -12.60 6.35 -13.66
C GLY A 306 -13.41 6.02 -14.92
N GLY A 307 -12.84 5.26 -15.86
CA GLY A 307 -13.58 4.76 -17.02
C GLY A 307 -14.80 3.89 -16.64
N ARG A 308 -14.73 3.11 -15.55
CA ARG A 308 -15.88 2.33 -15.02
C ARG A 308 -16.95 3.22 -14.38
N LEU A 309 -16.56 4.39 -13.88
CA LEU A 309 -17.49 5.41 -13.42
C LEU A 309 -18.13 6.17 -14.59
N GLY A 310 -17.64 5.98 -15.83
CA GLY A 310 -18.11 6.70 -17.01
C GLY A 310 -17.43 8.05 -17.20
N LEU A 311 -16.24 8.26 -16.59
CA LEU A 311 -15.52 9.52 -16.67
C LEU A 311 -14.74 9.64 -17.98
N ASP A 312 -14.79 10.82 -18.58
CA ASP A 312 -14.11 11.15 -19.82
C ASP A 312 -12.60 11.36 -19.63
N GLN A 313 -11.85 11.21 -20.72
CA GLN A 313 -10.42 11.49 -20.75
C GLN A 313 -10.11 12.90 -20.23
N GLY A 314 -9.16 13.00 -19.31
CA GLY A 314 -8.71 14.26 -18.70
C GLY A 314 -9.23 14.47 -17.28
N PHE A 315 -10.17 13.63 -16.82
CA PHE A 315 -10.71 13.72 -15.45
C PHE A 315 -9.58 13.60 -14.40
N PHE A 316 -8.61 12.71 -14.62
CA PHE A 316 -7.59 12.42 -13.63
C PHE A 316 -6.64 13.61 -13.45
N ALA A 317 -6.26 14.28 -14.55
CA ALA A 317 -5.55 15.55 -14.51
C ALA A 317 -6.37 16.69 -13.88
N ALA A 318 -7.69 16.73 -14.12
CA ALA A 318 -8.58 17.74 -13.57
C ALA A 318 -8.77 17.64 -12.05
N MET A 319 -8.51 16.48 -11.45
CA MET A 319 -8.53 16.29 -10.00
C MET A 319 -7.25 16.80 -9.29
N VAL A 320 -6.14 17.05 -10.01
CA VAL A 320 -4.88 17.52 -9.39
C VAL A 320 -5.04 18.86 -8.65
N PRO A 321 -5.68 19.90 -9.22
CA PRO A 321 -5.95 21.15 -8.50
C PRO A 321 -6.71 20.96 -7.19
N LEU A 322 -7.66 20.01 -7.15
CA LEU A 322 -8.42 19.69 -5.95
C LEU A 322 -7.53 19.09 -4.84
N VAL A 323 -6.56 18.24 -5.21
CA VAL A 323 -5.57 17.72 -4.25
C VAL A 323 -4.68 18.85 -3.72
N VAL A 324 -4.23 19.74 -4.60
CA VAL A 324 -3.40 20.89 -4.22
C VAL A 324 -4.18 21.80 -3.25
N GLU A 325 -5.43 22.12 -3.58
CA GLU A 325 -6.28 22.99 -2.75
C GLU A 325 -6.53 22.40 -1.36
N THR A 326 -6.80 21.10 -1.27
CA THR A 326 -7.06 20.40 -0.01
C THR A 326 -5.82 20.34 0.89
N MET A 327 -4.61 20.28 0.29
CA MET A 327 -3.36 19.98 1.02
C MET A 327 -2.38 21.16 1.11
N LYS A 328 -2.64 22.30 0.44
CA LYS A 328 -1.69 23.43 0.33
C LYS A 328 -1.22 24.01 1.66
N ASP A 329 -2.10 24.04 2.66
CA ASP A 329 -1.79 24.63 3.96
C ASP A 329 -0.79 23.77 4.76
N ILE A 330 -0.74 22.47 4.47
CA ILE A 330 0.14 21.50 5.13
C ILE A 330 1.41 21.31 4.32
N TYR A 331 1.30 21.31 2.99
CA TYR A 331 2.38 21.03 2.05
C TYR A 331 2.49 22.16 1.00
N PRO A 332 3.07 23.33 1.35
CA PRO A 332 3.13 24.48 0.46
C PRO A 332 3.94 24.21 -0.83
N ASP A 333 4.94 23.33 -0.76
CA ASP A 333 5.73 22.91 -1.92
C ASP A 333 4.88 22.27 -3.03
N LEU A 334 3.71 21.72 -2.67
CA LEU A 334 2.77 21.15 -3.62
C LEU A 334 2.17 22.21 -4.55
N VAL A 335 1.95 23.44 -4.05
CA VAL A 335 1.46 24.57 -4.84
C VAL A 335 2.47 24.92 -5.93
N ALA A 336 3.75 25.01 -5.57
CA ALA A 336 4.83 25.30 -6.51
C ALA A 336 4.99 24.21 -7.58
N ALA A 337 4.69 22.94 -7.23
CA ALA A 337 4.79 21.81 -8.15
C ALA A 337 3.54 21.60 -9.04
N SER A 338 2.40 22.20 -8.69
CA SER A 338 1.06 21.91 -9.27
C SER A 338 1.03 21.88 -10.80
N GLU A 339 1.57 22.90 -11.46
CA GLU A 339 1.56 22.98 -12.92
C GLU A 339 2.41 21.89 -13.58
N GLY A 340 3.55 21.55 -12.97
CA GLY A 340 4.41 20.45 -13.42
C GLY A 340 3.72 19.09 -13.24
N VAL A 341 3.07 18.89 -12.09
CA VAL A 341 2.29 17.68 -11.81
C VAL A 341 1.20 17.50 -12.86
N ARG A 342 0.40 18.54 -13.11
CA ARG A 342 -0.72 18.50 -14.07
C ARG A 342 -0.24 18.10 -15.47
N LYS A 343 0.89 18.64 -15.94
CA LYS A 343 1.46 18.27 -17.24
C LYS A 343 1.86 16.80 -17.32
N VAL A 344 2.53 16.29 -16.29
CA VAL A 344 2.95 14.87 -16.24
C VAL A 344 1.74 13.95 -16.20
N VAL A 345 0.73 14.29 -15.37
CA VAL A 345 -0.51 13.52 -15.26
C VAL A 345 -1.25 13.48 -16.59
N SER A 346 -1.45 14.64 -17.22
CA SER A 346 -2.12 14.75 -18.52
C SER A 346 -1.42 13.91 -19.59
N ALA A 347 -0.09 14.00 -19.68
CA ALA A 347 0.68 13.26 -20.68
C ALA A 347 0.58 11.73 -20.52
N GLU A 348 0.63 11.22 -19.29
CA GLU A 348 0.47 9.78 -19.04
C GLU A 348 -0.97 9.32 -19.27
N GLU A 349 -1.97 10.14 -18.90
CA GLU A 349 -3.37 9.85 -19.15
C GLU A 349 -3.67 9.75 -20.65
N GLU A 350 -3.25 10.72 -21.45
CA GLU A 350 -3.38 10.69 -22.91
C GLU A 350 -2.64 9.48 -23.52
N ALA A 351 -1.42 9.21 -23.06
CA ALA A 351 -0.63 8.08 -23.56
C ALA A 351 -1.30 6.74 -23.25
N PHE A 352 -1.94 6.63 -22.10
CA PHE A 352 -2.66 5.42 -21.72
C PHE A 352 -3.97 5.25 -22.49
N HIS A 353 -4.75 6.32 -22.69
CA HIS A 353 -5.95 6.27 -23.53
C HIS A 353 -5.63 5.82 -24.97
N ARG A 354 -4.55 6.36 -25.58
CA ARG A 354 -4.05 5.87 -26.88
C ARG A 354 -3.73 4.38 -26.87
N THR A 355 -3.24 3.86 -25.74
CA THR A 355 -2.93 2.43 -25.58
C THR A 355 -4.20 1.60 -25.41
N LEU A 356 -5.19 2.07 -24.64
CA LEU A 356 -6.47 1.40 -24.44
C LEU A 356 -7.28 1.30 -25.74
N ALA A 357 -7.31 2.38 -26.54
CA ALA A 357 -7.97 2.38 -27.84
C ALA A 357 -7.38 1.33 -28.79
N ARG A 358 -6.04 1.25 -28.88
CA ARG A 358 -5.35 0.22 -29.68
C ARG A 358 -5.59 -1.19 -29.14
N GLY A 359 -5.57 -1.36 -27.81
CA GLY A 359 -5.80 -2.65 -27.17
C GLY A 359 -7.22 -3.18 -27.42
N SER A 360 -8.21 -2.29 -27.39
CA SER A 360 -9.60 -2.61 -27.70
C SER A 360 -9.78 -3.00 -29.16
N ALA A 361 -9.19 -2.24 -30.10
CA ALA A 361 -9.24 -2.60 -31.52
C ALA A 361 -8.64 -3.98 -31.83
N ILE A 362 -7.49 -4.32 -31.22
CA ILE A 362 -6.86 -5.65 -31.37
C ILE A 362 -7.72 -6.75 -30.75
N LEU A 363 -8.37 -6.45 -29.62
CA LEU A 363 -9.25 -7.41 -28.96
C LEU A 363 -10.48 -7.68 -29.82
N ASP A 364 -11.11 -6.64 -30.35
CA ASP A 364 -12.25 -6.75 -31.24
C ASP A 364 -11.90 -7.53 -32.50
N GLU A 365 -10.75 -7.24 -33.13
CA GLU A 365 -10.23 -8.00 -34.28
C GLU A 365 -10.06 -9.50 -33.98
N LYS A 366 -9.50 -9.86 -32.81
CA LYS A 366 -9.28 -11.25 -32.43
C LYS A 366 -10.54 -11.98 -32.01
N ILE A 367 -11.44 -11.31 -31.28
CA ILE A 367 -12.74 -11.88 -30.90
C ILE A 367 -13.60 -12.09 -32.15
N LEU A 368 -13.62 -11.13 -33.08
CA LEU A 368 -14.34 -11.26 -34.34
C LEU A 368 -13.71 -12.30 -35.27
N GLY A 369 -12.38 -12.46 -35.23
CA GLY A 369 -11.66 -13.48 -35.99
C GLY A 369 -11.88 -14.92 -35.50
N ASP A 370 -12.03 -15.14 -34.20
CA ASP A 370 -12.28 -16.46 -33.61
C ASP A 370 -13.79 -16.84 -33.58
N LEU A 371 -14.71 -15.88 -33.76
CA LEU A 371 -16.17 -16.10 -33.78
C LEU A 371 -16.78 -16.30 -35.18
N GLY A 372 -16.02 -16.86 -36.12
CA GLY A 372 -16.51 -17.22 -37.46
C GLY A 372 -17.61 -18.30 -37.44
N GLY A 373 -18.85 -17.91 -37.15
CA GLY A 373 -20.05 -18.74 -37.23
C GLY A 373 -21.32 -17.92 -36.94
N PRO A 374 -22.42 -18.04 -37.74
CA PRO A 374 -23.59 -17.14 -37.64
C PRO A 374 -24.43 -17.20 -36.35
N ASP A 375 -24.16 -18.11 -35.40
CA ASP A 375 -25.10 -18.42 -34.30
C ASP A 375 -24.55 -18.11 -32.89
N CYS A 376 -23.87 -16.98 -32.70
CA CYS A 376 -23.44 -16.55 -31.36
C CYS A 376 -23.75 -15.07 -31.05
N LEU A 377 -24.96 -14.62 -31.38
CA LEU A 377 -25.56 -13.43 -30.76
C LEU A 377 -26.21 -13.80 -29.43
N SER A 378 -25.39 -14.00 -28.40
CA SER A 378 -25.84 -13.77 -27.02
C SER A 378 -24.76 -13.02 -26.23
N VAL A 379 -24.92 -11.70 -26.29
CA VAL A 379 -24.57 -10.68 -25.30
C VAL A 379 -24.07 -11.26 -23.96
N LYS A 380 -22.77 -11.11 -23.66
CA LYS A 380 -22.14 -10.99 -22.31
C LYS A 380 -20.59 -11.11 -22.26
N LYS A 381 -19.86 -11.21 -23.37
CA LYS A 381 -18.41 -11.47 -23.37
C LYS A 381 -17.41 -10.31 -23.65
N PRO A 382 -17.76 -9.12 -24.16
CA PRO A 382 -16.76 -8.05 -24.33
C PRO A 382 -16.13 -7.59 -23.00
N PHE A 383 -16.91 -7.62 -21.91
CA PHE A 383 -16.45 -7.22 -20.58
C PHE A 383 -15.41 -8.19 -19.98
N ALA A 384 -15.54 -9.49 -20.25
CA ALA A 384 -14.66 -10.52 -19.67
C ALA A 384 -13.20 -10.44 -20.19
N CYS A 385 -12.99 -9.97 -21.42
CA CYS A 385 -11.65 -9.83 -21.99
C CYS A 385 -10.97 -8.49 -21.62
N MET A 386 -11.75 -7.42 -21.45
CA MET A 386 -11.25 -6.20 -20.80
C MET A 386 -10.86 -6.49 -19.35
N ILE A 387 -11.61 -7.37 -18.66
CA ILE A 387 -11.24 -7.95 -17.36
C ILE A 387 -10.00 -8.84 -17.46
N LEU A 388 -9.69 -9.54 -18.56
CA LEU A 388 -8.46 -10.34 -18.69
C LEU A 388 -7.20 -9.50 -18.96
N MET A 389 -7.31 -8.41 -19.72
CA MET A 389 -6.21 -7.44 -19.81
C MET A 389 -6.10 -6.62 -18.53
N ALA A 390 -7.22 -6.23 -17.92
CA ALA A 390 -7.23 -5.56 -16.62
C ALA A 390 -6.85 -6.53 -15.48
N SER A 391 -7.03 -7.85 -15.56
CA SER A 391 -6.70 -8.81 -14.49
C SER A 391 -5.19 -8.95 -14.34
N ARG A 392 -4.44 -8.71 -15.41
CA ARG A 392 -2.98 -8.48 -15.36
C ARG A 392 -2.60 -7.23 -14.55
N TRP A 393 -3.56 -6.35 -14.27
CA TRP A 393 -3.42 -5.07 -13.55
C TRP A 393 -4.34 -4.92 -12.32
N SER A 394 -5.27 -5.86 -12.03
CA SER A 394 -6.36 -5.71 -11.04
C SER A 394 -6.61 -6.91 -10.10
N SER A 395 -5.77 -7.96 -10.07
CA SER A 395 -5.89 -9.03 -9.04
C SER A 395 -4.54 -9.71 -8.73
N PRO A 396 -4.43 -10.31 -7.53
CA PRO A 396 -3.66 -9.81 -6.39
C PRO A 396 -2.15 -9.85 -6.61
N TRP A 397 -1.40 -9.15 -5.76
CA TRP A 397 0.06 -9.14 -5.64
C TRP A 397 0.70 -10.53 -5.32
N LYS A 398 0.19 -11.63 -5.88
CA LYS A 398 0.83 -12.95 -5.81
C LYS A 398 1.98 -12.97 -6.81
N PHE A 399 3.20 -13.05 -6.29
CA PHE A 399 4.33 -13.60 -7.02
C PHE A 399 3.92 -14.99 -7.54
N TYR A 400 3.60 -15.10 -8.83
CA TYR A 400 3.41 -16.40 -9.45
C TYR A 400 4.72 -17.19 -9.32
N PRO A 401 4.71 -18.46 -8.86
CA PRO A 401 5.91 -19.26 -8.77
C PRO A 401 6.59 -19.37 -10.15
N LYS A 402 7.92 -19.23 -10.15
CA LYS A 402 8.84 -19.04 -11.28
C LYS A 402 8.88 -20.15 -12.37
N LYS A 403 7.83 -20.95 -12.57
CA LYS A 403 7.92 -22.13 -13.47
C LYS A 403 7.41 -21.94 -14.91
N GLY A 404 6.85 -20.77 -15.29
CA GLY A 404 6.36 -20.54 -16.68
C GLY A 404 6.84 -19.27 -17.40
N PHE A 405 7.31 -18.24 -16.67
CA PHE A 405 7.68 -16.94 -17.25
C PHE A 405 9.09 -16.78 -17.85
N PRO A 406 10.11 -17.63 -17.58
CA PRO A 406 11.43 -17.48 -18.19
C PRO A 406 11.40 -17.61 -19.73
N ALA A 407 10.49 -18.41 -20.29
CA ALA A 407 10.46 -18.73 -21.72
C ALA A 407 10.10 -17.51 -22.59
N VAL A 408 9.07 -16.74 -22.22
CA VAL A 408 8.62 -15.59 -23.03
C VAL A 408 9.62 -14.44 -22.98
N ARG A 409 10.26 -14.21 -21.83
CA ARG A 409 11.31 -13.19 -21.66
C ARG A 409 12.63 -13.62 -22.32
N MET A 410 12.96 -14.91 -22.30
CA MET A 410 14.07 -15.45 -23.09
C MET A 410 13.80 -15.32 -24.58
N ILE A 411 12.60 -15.64 -25.09
CA ILE A 411 12.28 -15.51 -26.52
C ILE A 411 12.38 -14.04 -26.98
N SER A 412 11.93 -13.07 -26.18
CA SER A 412 12.03 -11.65 -26.53
C SER A 412 13.48 -11.13 -26.46
N MET A 413 14.28 -11.52 -25.46
CA MET A 413 15.70 -11.15 -25.37
C MET A 413 16.57 -11.87 -26.41
N SER A 414 16.20 -13.10 -26.80
CA SER A 414 16.85 -13.85 -27.87
C SER A 414 16.59 -13.19 -29.22
N ARG A 415 15.34 -12.78 -29.51
CA ARG A 415 15.01 -12.01 -30.71
C ARG A 415 15.72 -10.65 -30.76
N TRP A 416 15.85 -9.96 -29.64
CA TRP A 416 16.60 -8.70 -29.55
C TRP A 416 18.11 -8.88 -29.79
N LYS A 417 18.72 -9.95 -29.24
CA LYS A 417 20.12 -10.28 -29.51
C LYS A 417 20.34 -10.69 -30.97
N ILE A 418 19.40 -11.41 -31.59
CA ILE A 418 19.49 -11.81 -33.00
C ILE A 418 19.36 -10.59 -33.94
N SER A 419 18.49 -9.62 -33.64
CA SER A 419 18.37 -8.41 -34.47
C SER A 419 19.54 -7.42 -34.30
N ALA A 420 20.20 -7.41 -33.14
CA ALA A 420 21.35 -6.54 -32.86
C ALA A 420 22.68 -7.04 -33.47
N PHE A 421 22.72 -8.26 -34.04
CA PHE A 421 23.90 -8.90 -34.64
C PHE A 421 23.83 -9.04 -36.17
N ALA A 422 23.10 -8.17 -36.87
CA ALA A 422 23.26 -8.04 -38.32
C ALA A 422 24.59 -7.29 -38.63
N PRO A 423 25.51 -7.86 -39.43
CA PRO A 423 26.87 -7.35 -39.53
C PRO A 423 26.95 -6.04 -40.33
N LYS A 424 27.33 -4.94 -39.68
CA LYS A 424 27.89 -3.74 -40.32
C LYS A 424 29.39 -3.67 -40.04
N ARG A 425 30.19 -4.12 -41.02
CA ARG A 425 31.65 -3.89 -41.25
C ARG A 425 32.64 -4.32 -40.15
N PRO A 426 33.86 -4.78 -40.51
CA PRO A 426 34.80 -5.34 -39.54
C PRO A 426 35.66 -4.24 -38.89
N GLY A 427 35.68 -4.18 -37.56
CA GLY A 427 36.58 -3.30 -36.81
C GLY A 427 36.37 -3.38 -35.30
N LYS A 428 37.27 -4.12 -34.62
CA LYS A 428 37.61 -4.17 -33.17
C LYS A 428 36.48 -3.92 -32.15
N ALA A 429 36.05 -4.99 -31.47
CA ALA A 429 35.25 -4.93 -30.24
C ALA A 429 36.15 -4.98 -28.98
N PRO A 430 35.85 -4.24 -27.89
CA PRO A 430 36.50 -4.42 -26.59
C PRO A 430 35.82 -5.54 -25.79
N ALA A 431 36.62 -6.23 -24.97
CA ALA A 431 36.24 -7.43 -24.22
C ALA A 431 35.22 -7.15 -23.08
N CYS A 432 34.17 -7.98 -22.99
CA CYS A 432 33.30 -8.11 -21.81
C CYS A 432 33.62 -9.41 -21.07
N ARG A 433 33.72 -9.34 -19.73
CA ARG A 433 34.02 -10.46 -18.83
C ARG A 433 32.87 -11.49 -18.77
N PRO A 434 33.13 -12.80 -18.63
CA PRO A 434 32.09 -13.81 -18.47
C PRO A 434 31.56 -13.90 -17.03
N TRP A 435 30.24 -14.15 -16.90
CA TRP A 435 29.57 -14.52 -15.65
C TRP A 435 29.62 -16.05 -15.45
N PRO A 436 29.73 -16.59 -14.22
CA PRO A 436 29.96 -18.02 -14.02
C PRO A 436 28.67 -18.83 -14.22
N MET A 437 28.78 -19.96 -14.92
CA MET A 437 27.75 -20.99 -15.02
C MET A 437 27.83 -21.94 -13.82
N PRO A 438 26.71 -22.39 -13.22
CA PRO A 438 26.74 -23.45 -12.21
C PRO A 438 27.08 -24.80 -12.86
N LYS A 439 27.96 -25.57 -12.21
CA LYS A 439 28.29 -26.96 -12.55
C LYS A 439 27.13 -27.90 -12.16
N GLU A 440 26.63 -28.68 -13.10
CA GLU A 440 25.76 -29.82 -12.85
C GLU A 440 26.53 -30.95 -12.17
N SER A 441 25.93 -31.62 -11.17
CA SER A 441 26.13 -33.05 -10.97
C SER A 441 25.00 -33.70 -10.16
N ARG A 442 24.46 -34.78 -10.76
CA ARG A 442 23.79 -35.98 -10.21
C ARG A 442 22.27 -36.18 -10.46
N PRO A 443 21.84 -37.46 -10.65
CA PRO A 443 20.84 -37.85 -11.64
C PRO A 443 19.45 -38.19 -11.06
N PHE A 444 18.43 -38.17 -11.92
CA PHE A 444 17.05 -38.59 -11.65
C PHE A 444 16.85 -40.11 -11.75
N PRO A 445 15.97 -40.73 -10.93
CA PRO A 445 15.35 -42.03 -11.23
C PRO A 445 14.02 -41.85 -12.02
N PRO A 446 13.53 -42.89 -12.73
CA PRO A 446 12.46 -42.77 -13.72
C PRO A 446 11.06 -42.69 -13.12
N ALA A 447 10.19 -41.87 -13.73
CA ALA A 447 8.78 -41.73 -13.40
C ALA A 447 7.93 -42.82 -14.09
N ASN A 448 7.15 -43.54 -13.31
CA ASN A 448 6.11 -44.46 -13.78
C ASN A 448 4.88 -43.69 -14.29
N LEU A 449 4.34 -44.15 -15.42
CA LEU A 449 3.04 -43.78 -15.98
C LEU A 449 1.91 -43.98 -14.96
N TRP A 450 1.08 -42.96 -14.76
CA TRP A 450 -0.34 -43.13 -14.45
C TRP A 450 -1.17 -42.13 -15.25
N VAL A 451 -2.02 -42.70 -16.11
CA VAL A 451 -3.03 -42.03 -16.92
C VAL A 451 -4.23 -41.74 -16.00
N MET A 452 -4.73 -40.51 -15.99
CA MET A 452 -6.04 -40.18 -15.43
C MET A 452 -6.91 -39.52 -16.50
N THR A 453 -7.96 -40.26 -16.82
CA THR A 453 -9.09 -39.96 -17.69
C THR A 453 -9.97 -38.87 -17.09
N ILE A 454 -10.37 -37.89 -17.89
CA ILE A 454 -11.38 -36.87 -17.54
C ILE A 454 -12.75 -37.42 -17.98
N SER A 455 -13.68 -37.55 -17.03
CA SER A 455 -15.06 -37.96 -17.29
C SER A 455 -16.00 -36.76 -17.38
N ASN A 456 -16.87 -36.82 -18.39
CA ASN A 456 -17.89 -35.84 -18.78
C ASN A 456 -18.87 -35.44 -17.68
N VAL A 457 -19.19 -34.15 -17.62
CA VAL A 457 -20.44 -33.62 -17.03
C VAL A 457 -21.43 -33.43 -18.17
N ASN A 458 -22.54 -34.16 -18.15
CA ASN A 458 -23.58 -34.10 -19.17
C ASN A 458 -24.86 -33.46 -18.60
N ALA A 459 -25.48 -32.64 -19.44
CA ALA A 459 -26.71 -31.91 -19.20
C ALA A 459 -27.90 -32.83 -18.87
N ARG A 460 -28.86 -32.33 -18.08
CA ARG A 460 -30.26 -32.77 -18.14
C ARG A 460 -31.20 -31.59 -18.06
N CYS A 461 -32.03 -31.50 -19.08
CA CYS A 461 -33.19 -30.66 -19.20
C CYS A 461 -34.41 -31.59 -19.38
N PHE A 462 -35.55 -31.15 -18.85
CA PHE A 462 -36.94 -31.55 -19.13
C PHE A 462 -37.60 -32.81 -18.51
N THR A 463 -38.79 -32.51 -17.94
CA THR A 463 -40.09 -33.21 -17.92
C THR A 463 -40.40 -34.33 -16.92
N SER A 464 -41.20 -33.94 -15.92
CA SER A 464 -42.55 -34.45 -15.57
C SER A 464 -43.00 -35.81 -16.13
N SER A 465 -43.25 -36.76 -15.21
CA SER A 465 -44.43 -37.66 -15.11
C SER A 465 -44.14 -38.68 -14.00
N MET A 466 -44.86 -38.64 -12.88
CA MET A 466 -46.06 -39.42 -12.57
C MET A 466 -45.85 -40.95 -12.42
N VAL A 467 -45.98 -41.39 -11.15
CA VAL A 467 -46.62 -42.62 -10.61
C VAL A 467 -46.10 -44.00 -11.06
N PHE A 468 -45.59 -44.84 -10.13
CA PHE A 468 -46.36 -45.87 -9.39
C PHE A 468 -45.46 -46.74 -8.48
N HIS A 469 -46.13 -47.36 -7.52
CA HIS A 469 -45.71 -48.15 -6.36
C HIS A 469 -44.74 -49.32 -6.59
N GLY A 470 -44.13 -49.73 -5.46
CA GLY A 470 -43.53 -51.04 -5.21
C GLY A 470 -42.78 -51.04 -3.91
#